data_AF-A0A9C9THL3-F1
#
_entry.id   AF-A0A9C9THL3-F1
#
_cell.length_a   1.000
_cell.length_b   1.000
_cell.length_c   1.000
_cell.angle_alpha   90.00
_cell.angle_beta   90.00
_cell.angle_gamma   90.00
#
_symmetry.space_group_name_H-M   'P 1'
#
loop_
_entity.id
_entity.type
_entity.pdbx_description
1 polymer ?
#
loop_
_entity_poly.entity_id
_entity_poly.type
_entity_poly.pdbx_seq_one_letter_code
_entity_poly.pdbx_strand_id
1 'polypeptide(L)'
;MRRLATTLALSAWTGFTALTGLRLAQEAGMLGGLPGDGWGGLLALMPNPLDLGLLPHQALAFAAMFGALAIGFGMGIAGLNASSVAAARRAEPIAGAALVALVALYASTALMGSPVAEVFGEGPGFLVSVAFTFGALLFDHLMEVDEDGADDATFETILQSIRAAERRALIENQRSSKFEESDGH
;
A
#
# COMPACT_ATOMS: atom_id res chain seq x y z
N MET A 1 -0.75 -6.77 13.64
CA MET A 1 -0.94 -6.10 12.34
C MET A 1 0.02 -4.93 12.29
N ARG A 2 1.08 -5.01 11.47
CA ARG A 2 2.18 -4.04 11.49
C ARG A 2 1.90 -2.75 10.70
N ARG A 3 0.91 -2.75 9.78
CA ARG A 3 0.65 -1.66 8.83
C ARG A 3 -0.79 -1.13 8.90
N LEU A 4 -1.21 -0.72 10.10
CA LEU A 4 -2.60 -0.29 10.34
C LEU A 4 -2.95 1.02 9.61
N ALA A 5 -2.02 1.99 9.58
CA ALA A 5 -2.28 3.29 8.98
C ALA A 5 -2.47 3.17 7.46
N THR A 6 -1.58 2.47 6.76
CA THR A 6 -1.69 2.20 5.33
C THR A 6 -2.93 1.38 5.02
N THR A 7 -3.20 0.32 5.78
CA THR A 7 -4.37 -0.53 5.53
C THR A 7 -5.68 0.25 5.67
N LEU A 8 -5.77 1.13 6.67
CA LEU A 8 -6.93 1.98 6.88
C LEU A 8 -7.08 3.04 5.76
N ALA A 9 -5.98 3.65 5.34
CA ALA A 9 -6.02 4.62 4.25
C ALA A 9 -6.41 3.97 2.91
N LEU A 10 -5.81 2.81 2.58
CA LEU A 10 -6.13 2.08 1.36
C LEU A 10 -7.55 1.51 1.39
N SER A 11 -8.08 1.10 2.55
CA SER A 11 -9.45 0.60 2.64
C SER A 11 -10.47 1.72 2.40
N ALA A 12 -10.19 2.95 2.87
CA ALA A 12 -10.98 4.13 2.54
C ALA A 12 -11.00 4.39 1.02
N TRP A 13 -9.84 4.33 0.35
CA TRP A 13 -9.76 4.48 -1.11
C TRP A 13 -10.43 3.34 -1.87
N THR A 14 -10.33 2.11 -1.37
CA THR A 14 -11.03 0.95 -1.94
C THR A 14 -12.53 1.15 -1.86
N GLY A 15 -13.05 1.59 -0.71
CA GLY A 15 -14.47 1.89 -0.53
C GLY A 15 -14.91 3.02 -1.46
N PHE A 16 -14.18 4.14 -1.48
CA PHE A 16 -14.47 5.28 -2.36
C PHE A 16 -14.52 4.86 -3.84
N THR A 17 -13.50 4.17 -4.33
CA THR A 17 -13.42 3.75 -5.74
C THR A 17 -14.47 2.69 -6.09
N ALA A 18 -14.71 1.70 -5.23
CA ALA A 18 -15.74 0.68 -5.45
C ALA A 18 -17.14 1.28 -5.50
N LEU A 19 -17.48 2.16 -4.55
CA LEU A 19 -18.80 2.79 -4.47
C LEU A 19 -19.02 3.76 -5.64
N THR A 20 -17.99 4.52 -6.01
CA THR A 20 -18.02 5.40 -7.20
C THR A 20 -18.24 4.59 -8.47
N GLY A 21 -17.48 3.51 -8.66
CA GLY A 21 -17.61 2.65 -9.83
C GLY A 21 -18.99 2.00 -9.92
N LEU A 22 -19.52 1.53 -8.78
CA LEU A 22 -20.87 0.96 -8.71
C LEU A 22 -21.94 2.00 -9.06
N ARG A 23 -21.79 3.24 -8.59
CA ARG A 23 -22.72 4.33 -8.90
C ARG A 23 -22.70 4.69 -10.38
N LEU A 24 -21.52 4.81 -10.99
CA LEU A 24 -21.38 5.07 -12.42
C LEU A 24 -21.96 3.91 -13.27
N ALA A 25 -21.81 2.66 -12.82
CA ALA A 25 -22.45 1.52 -13.46
C ALA A 25 -23.99 1.58 -13.35
N GLN A 26 -24.52 2.13 -12.25
CA GLN A 26 -25.95 2.41 -12.09
C GLN A 26 -26.42 3.48 -13.08
N GLU A 27 -25.71 4.60 -13.19
CA GLU A 27 -26.00 5.69 -14.11
C GLU A 27 -25.97 5.23 -15.57
N ALA A 28 -25.04 4.32 -15.90
CA ALA A 28 -24.98 3.66 -17.21
C ALA A 28 -26.16 2.69 -17.48
N GLY A 29 -27.05 2.46 -16.51
CA GLY A 29 -28.18 1.56 -16.62
C GLY A 29 -27.85 0.07 -16.46
N MET A 30 -26.61 -0.30 -16.11
CA MET A 30 -26.22 -1.71 -15.96
C MET A 30 -26.88 -2.40 -14.77
N LEU A 31 -27.17 -1.65 -13.71
CA LEU A 31 -27.71 -2.21 -12.47
C LEU A 31 -29.25 -2.20 -12.43
N GLY A 32 -29.92 -1.62 -13.43
CA GLY A 32 -31.38 -1.51 -13.51
C GLY A 32 -32.14 -2.84 -13.67
N GLY A 33 -31.43 -3.96 -13.81
CA GLY A 33 -32.00 -5.31 -13.91
C GLY A 33 -31.69 -6.23 -12.72
N LEU A 34 -30.97 -5.77 -11.69
CA LEU A 34 -30.68 -6.60 -10.53
C LEU A 34 -31.92 -6.71 -9.64
N PRO A 35 -32.44 -7.93 -9.39
CA PRO A 35 -33.62 -8.11 -8.55
C PRO A 35 -33.24 -7.83 -7.10
N GLY A 36 -33.65 -6.66 -6.58
CA GLY A 36 -33.56 -6.34 -5.17
C GLY A 36 -33.38 -4.85 -4.90
N ASP A 37 -34.37 -4.26 -4.24
CA ASP A 37 -34.36 -2.88 -3.70
C ASP A 37 -33.19 -2.58 -2.74
N GLY A 38 -32.39 -3.59 -2.36
CA GLY A 38 -31.29 -3.49 -1.40
C GLY A 38 -30.12 -2.63 -1.88
N TRP A 39 -29.70 -2.73 -3.14
CA TRP A 39 -28.58 -1.93 -3.66
C TRP A 39 -28.99 -0.47 -3.87
N GLY A 40 -30.23 -0.24 -4.31
CA GLY A 40 -30.80 1.11 -4.41
C GLY A 40 -30.85 1.82 -3.06
N GLY A 41 -31.24 1.11 -1.99
CA GLY A 41 -31.24 1.62 -0.62
C GLY A 41 -29.84 1.94 -0.09
N LEU A 42 -28.86 1.06 -0.31
CA LEU A 42 -27.48 1.29 0.10
C LEU A 42 -26.86 2.52 -0.60
N LEU A 43 -27.09 2.66 -1.90
CA LEU A 43 -26.59 3.79 -2.69
C LEU A 43 -27.33 5.10 -2.35
N ALA A 44 -28.63 5.03 -2.02
CA ALA A 44 -29.42 6.19 -1.60
C ALA A 44 -29.02 6.73 -0.22
N LEU A 45 -28.38 5.91 0.62
CA LEU A 45 -27.82 6.34 1.90
C LEU A 45 -26.47 7.06 1.74
N MET A 46 -25.87 7.05 0.55
CA MET A 46 -24.61 7.75 0.32
C MET A 46 -24.85 9.24 0.05
N PRO A 47 -24.10 10.14 0.71
CA PRO A 47 -24.36 11.58 0.67
C PRO A 47 -24.02 12.26 -0.66
N ASN A 48 -23.61 11.52 -1.70
CA ASN A 48 -23.21 12.11 -2.97
C ASN A 48 -24.14 11.67 -4.12
N PRO A 49 -25.30 12.34 -4.30
CA PRO A 49 -26.21 12.10 -5.41
C PRO A 49 -25.73 12.85 -6.66
N LEU A 50 -24.44 12.78 -7.00
CA LEU A 50 -23.95 13.37 -8.25
C LEU A 50 -24.46 12.51 -9.41
N ASP A 51 -25.58 12.94 -9.99
CA ASP A 51 -25.98 12.54 -11.33
C ASP A 51 -25.10 13.35 -12.29
N LEU A 52 -24.03 12.73 -12.76
CA LEU A 52 -22.97 13.41 -13.50
C LEU A 52 -23.40 13.78 -14.93
N GLY A 53 -24.59 13.31 -15.36
CA GLY A 53 -25.14 13.56 -16.67
C GLY A 53 -24.29 12.95 -17.78
N LEU A 54 -23.54 11.88 -17.47
CA LEU A 54 -22.64 11.26 -18.43
C LEU A 54 -23.43 10.43 -19.44
N LEU A 55 -22.92 10.34 -20.66
CA LEU A 55 -23.44 9.38 -21.62
C LEU A 55 -23.18 7.96 -21.09
N PRO A 56 -24.10 6.98 -21.28
CA PRO A 56 -23.98 5.66 -20.66
C PRO A 56 -22.65 4.93 -20.91
N HIS A 57 -22.08 5.08 -22.12
CA HIS A 57 -20.79 4.46 -22.46
C HIS A 57 -19.59 5.14 -21.75
N GLN A 58 -19.67 6.44 -21.46
CA GLN A 58 -18.65 7.15 -20.70
C GLN A 58 -18.72 6.77 -19.22
N ALA A 59 -19.94 6.76 -18.66
CA ALA A 59 -20.19 6.30 -17.29
C ALA A 59 -19.66 4.86 -17.10
N LEU A 60 -19.91 3.97 -18.05
CA LEU A 60 -19.39 2.60 -18.03
C LEU A 60 -17.86 2.54 -18.07
N ALA A 61 -17.20 3.35 -18.91
CA ALA A 61 -15.76 3.39 -19.01
C ALA A 61 -15.12 3.85 -17.68
N PHE A 62 -15.63 4.92 -17.08
CA PHE A 62 -15.17 5.37 -15.77
C PHE A 62 -15.50 4.37 -14.66
N ALA A 63 -16.67 3.72 -14.69
CA ALA A 63 -17.01 2.65 -13.77
C ALA A 63 -15.97 1.53 -13.79
N ALA A 64 -15.55 1.11 -14.99
CA ALA A 64 -14.51 0.10 -15.15
C ALA A 64 -13.15 0.57 -14.62
N MET A 65 -12.77 1.83 -14.84
CA MET A 65 -11.54 2.42 -14.29
C MET A 65 -11.55 2.43 -12.76
N PHE A 66 -12.64 2.90 -12.15
CA PHE A 66 -12.81 2.90 -10.70
C PHE A 66 -12.85 1.48 -10.12
N GLY A 67 -13.48 0.53 -10.81
CA GLY A 67 -13.45 -0.89 -10.44
C GLY A 67 -12.03 -1.48 -10.48
N ALA A 68 -11.25 -1.16 -11.53
CA ALA A 68 -9.86 -1.59 -11.63
C ALA A 68 -9.00 -1.00 -10.51
N LEU A 69 -9.21 0.27 -10.14
CA LEU A 69 -8.55 0.90 -8.99
C LEU A 69 -8.92 0.22 -7.67
N ALA A 70 -10.21 -0.09 -7.46
CA ALA A 70 -10.67 -0.80 -6.27
C ALA A 70 -10.00 -2.18 -6.14
N ILE A 71 -9.88 -2.92 -7.24
CA ILE A 71 -9.16 -4.20 -7.29
C ILE A 71 -7.67 -3.99 -6.97
N GLY A 72 -7.03 -2.97 -7.57
CA GLY A 72 -5.63 -2.64 -7.31
C GLY A 72 -5.36 -2.32 -5.83
N PHE A 73 -6.20 -1.51 -5.21
CA PHE A 73 -6.12 -1.23 -3.77
C PHE A 73 -6.38 -2.48 -2.92
N GLY A 74 -7.38 -3.28 -3.27
CA GLY A 74 -7.66 -4.55 -2.60
C GLY A 74 -6.49 -5.54 -2.66
N MET A 75 -5.84 -5.66 -3.82
CA MET A 75 -4.62 -6.47 -4.00
C MET A 75 -3.46 -5.90 -3.18
N GLY A 76 -3.29 -4.58 -3.14
CA GLY A 76 -2.33 -3.91 -2.29
C GLY A 76 -2.55 -4.23 -0.80
N ILE A 77 -3.78 -4.10 -0.30
CA ILE A 77 -4.14 -4.43 1.08
C ILE A 77 -3.87 -5.90 1.38
N ALA A 78 -4.33 -6.81 0.52
CA ALA A 78 -4.16 -8.25 0.71
C ALA A 78 -2.68 -8.64 0.73
N GLY A 79 -1.87 -8.06 -0.14
CA GLY A 79 -0.43 -8.30 -0.19
C GLY A 79 0.32 -7.69 1.00
N LEU A 80 -0.03 -6.47 1.43
CA LEU A 80 0.57 -5.82 2.61
C LEU A 80 0.23 -6.52 3.93
N ASN A 81 -0.91 -7.22 3.99
CA ASN A 81 -1.31 -8.00 5.16
C ASN A 81 -0.95 -9.50 5.06
N ALA A 82 -0.22 -9.89 4.01
CA ALA A 82 0.27 -11.26 3.88
C ALA A 82 1.34 -11.56 4.95
N SER A 83 1.42 -12.82 5.40
CA SER A 83 2.42 -13.26 6.38
C SER A 83 3.86 -13.26 5.86
N SER A 84 4.04 -13.19 4.54
CA SER A 84 5.35 -13.21 3.89
C SER A 84 5.86 -11.79 3.64
N VAL A 85 7.04 -11.46 4.19
CA VAL A 85 7.74 -10.18 3.95
C VAL A 85 7.97 -9.93 2.46
N ALA A 86 8.30 -10.97 1.70
CA ALA A 86 8.50 -10.86 0.25
C ALA A 86 7.19 -10.50 -0.49
N ALA A 87 6.04 -10.98 0.01
CA ALA A 87 4.74 -10.61 -0.53
C ALA A 87 4.37 -9.16 -0.19
N ALA A 88 4.61 -8.73 1.06
CA ALA A 88 4.37 -7.36 1.49
C ALA A 88 5.21 -6.34 0.69
N ARG A 89 6.51 -6.61 0.50
CA ARG A 89 7.41 -5.76 -0.32
C ARG A 89 6.98 -5.66 -1.79
N ARG A 90 6.36 -6.70 -2.35
CA ARG A 90 5.82 -6.66 -3.72
C ARG A 90 4.48 -5.93 -3.81
N ALA A 91 3.73 -5.84 -2.71
CA ALA A 91 2.42 -5.20 -2.67
C ALA A 91 2.52 -3.67 -2.57
N GLU A 92 3.59 -3.15 -1.97
CA GLU A 92 3.80 -1.72 -1.80
C GLU A 92 3.86 -0.95 -3.14
N PRO A 93 4.60 -1.39 -4.18
CA PRO A 93 4.53 -0.79 -5.50
C PRO A 93 3.13 -0.85 -6.14
N ILE A 94 2.35 -1.89 -5.84
CA ILE A 94 0.98 -2.03 -6.38
C ILE A 94 0.07 -0.96 -5.76
N ALA A 95 0.13 -0.78 -4.43
CA ALA A 95 -0.59 0.27 -3.73
C ALA A 95 -0.17 1.67 -4.22
N GLY A 96 1.13 1.90 -4.38
CA GLY A 96 1.66 3.14 -4.93
C GLY A 96 1.18 3.41 -6.37
N ALA A 97 1.22 2.41 -7.24
CA ALA A 97 0.74 2.53 -8.61
C ALA A 97 -0.77 2.83 -8.68
N ALA A 98 -1.58 2.22 -7.82
CA ALA A 98 -3.01 2.50 -7.74
C ALA A 98 -3.29 3.93 -7.27
N LEU A 99 -2.53 4.45 -6.29
CA LEU A 99 -2.63 5.86 -5.87
C LEU A 99 -2.23 6.82 -7.00
N VAL A 100 -1.13 6.55 -7.68
CA VAL A 100 -0.68 7.37 -8.81
C VAL A 100 -1.72 7.34 -9.94
N ALA A 101 -2.30 6.19 -10.25
CA ALA A 101 -3.36 6.06 -11.24
C ALA A 101 -4.62 6.84 -10.84
N LEU A 102 -4.98 6.85 -9.55
CA LEU A 102 -6.09 7.67 -9.03
C LEU A 102 -5.82 9.17 -9.20
N VAL A 103 -4.60 9.63 -8.91
CA VAL A 103 -4.18 11.03 -9.11
C VAL A 103 -4.17 11.39 -10.60
N ALA A 104 -3.67 10.51 -11.45
CA ALA A 104 -3.66 10.71 -12.90
C ALA A 104 -5.08 10.78 -13.48
N LEU A 105 -6.00 9.97 -12.94
CA LEU A 105 -7.42 10.03 -13.29
C LEU A 105 -7.99 11.40 -12.89
N TYR A 106 -7.79 11.85 -11.65
CA TYR A 106 -8.22 13.17 -11.19
C TYR A 106 -7.67 14.31 -12.07
N ALA A 107 -6.36 14.29 -12.35
CA ALA A 107 -5.72 15.31 -13.16
C ALA A 107 -6.27 15.33 -14.59
N SER A 108 -6.47 14.15 -15.20
CA SER A 108 -7.00 14.08 -16.56
C SER A 108 -8.46 14.51 -16.65
N THR A 109 -9.33 14.14 -15.70
CA THR A 109 -10.73 14.58 -15.68
C THR A 109 -10.85 16.07 -15.40
N ALA A 110 -10.04 16.61 -14.49
CA ALA A 110 -10.01 18.05 -14.19
C ALA A 110 -9.53 18.87 -15.40
N LEU A 111 -8.44 18.47 -16.07
CA LEU A 111 -7.91 19.18 -17.23
C LEU A 111 -8.86 19.15 -18.43
N MET A 112 -9.64 18.08 -18.58
CA MET A 112 -10.64 17.94 -19.64
C MET A 112 -11.99 18.60 -19.30
N GLY A 113 -12.15 19.15 -18.08
CA GLY A 113 -13.43 19.69 -17.62
C GLY A 113 -14.54 18.64 -17.56
N SER A 114 -14.19 17.39 -17.27
CA SER A 114 -15.17 16.30 -17.17
C SER A 114 -15.97 16.41 -15.87
N PRO A 115 -17.29 16.15 -15.89
CA PRO A 115 -18.12 16.09 -14.69
C PRO A 115 -17.59 15.09 -13.65
N VAL A 116 -16.87 14.04 -14.07
CA VAL A 116 -16.24 13.06 -13.17
C VAL A 116 -15.27 13.69 -12.18
N ALA A 117 -14.70 14.86 -12.51
CA ALA A 117 -13.85 15.60 -11.57
C ALA A 117 -14.59 15.97 -10.27
N GLU A 118 -15.90 16.20 -10.33
CA GLU A 118 -16.75 16.56 -9.18
C GLU A 118 -16.82 15.44 -8.12
N VAL A 119 -16.59 14.18 -8.54
CA VAL A 119 -16.56 13.03 -7.61
C VAL A 119 -15.43 13.16 -6.59
N PHE A 120 -14.34 13.83 -6.95
CA PHE A 120 -13.22 14.08 -6.05
C PHE A 120 -13.46 15.26 -5.09
N GLY A 121 -14.59 15.95 -5.23
CA GLY A 121 -14.97 17.12 -4.45
C GLY A 121 -14.31 18.41 -4.93
N GLU A 122 -14.72 19.52 -4.30
CA GLU A 122 -14.17 20.83 -4.58
C GLU A 122 -12.95 21.15 -3.70
N GLY A 123 -11.94 21.77 -4.30
CA GLY A 123 -10.77 22.30 -3.57
C GLY A 123 -9.66 21.27 -3.32
N PRO A 124 -8.72 21.58 -2.40
CA PRO A 124 -7.49 20.81 -2.22
C PRO A 124 -7.67 19.51 -1.42
N GLY A 125 -8.88 19.24 -0.91
CA GLY A 125 -9.14 18.12 0.01
C GLY A 125 -8.75 16.75 -0.53
N PHE A 126 -8.97 16.51 -1.82
CA PHE A 126 -8.54 15.28 -2.49
C PHE A 126 -7.01 15.12 -2.46
N LEU A 127 -6.27 16.14 -2.90
CA LEU A 127 -4.81 16.11 -2.95
C LEU A 127 -4.19 15.99 -1.55
N VAL A 128 -4.79 16.65 -0.56
CA VAL A 128 -4.39 16.51 0.86
C VAL A 128 -4.60 15.09 1.35
N SER A 129 -5.75 14.47 1.06
CA SER A 129 -6.03 13.07 1.43
C SER A 129 -5.05 12.10 0.79
N VAL A 130 -4.69 12.32 -0.48
CA VAL A 130 -3.67 11.55 -1.18
C VAL A 130 -2.30 11.72 -0.50
N ALA A 131 -1.90 12.95 -0.18
CA ALA A 131 -0.65 13.23 0.51
C ALA A 131 -0.57 12.54 1.88
N PHE A 132 -1.67 12.55 2.65
CA PHE A 132 -1.76 11.80 3.91
C PHE A 132 -1.63 10.29 3.69
N THR A 133 -2.13 9.76 2.58
CA THR A 133 -2.02 8.33 2.27
C THR A 133 -0.58 7.94 1.93
N PHE A 134 0.14 8.76 1.14
CA PHE A 134 1.57 8.58 0.94
C PHE A 134 2.36 8.73 2.25
N GLY A 135 1.96 9.67 3.12
CA GLY A 135 2.53 9.80 4.46
C GLY A 135 2.33 8.55 5.32
N ALA A 136 1.15 7.94 5.28
CA ALA A 136 0.86 6.68 5.99
C ALA A 136 1.69 5.51 5.42
N LEU A 137 1.82 5.41 4.10
CA LEU A 137 2.69 4.43 3.44
C LEU A 137 4.14 4.58 3.87
N LEU A 138 4.66 5.81 3.82
CA LEU A 138 6.03 6.11 4.22
C LEU A 138 6.24 5.85 5.71
N PHE A 139 5.29 6.22 6.57
CA PHE A 139 5.35 5.95 7.99
C PHE A 139 5.43 4.45 8.28
N ASP A 140 4.52 3.66 7.72
CA ASP A 140 4.52 2.21 7.90
C ASP A 140 5.79 1.56 7.32
N HIS A 141 6.32 2.08 6.20
CA HIS A 141 7.57 1.62 5.62
C HIS A 141 8.77 1.88 6.55
N LEU A 142 8.89 3.10 7.08
CA LEU A 142 9.97 3.47 8.00
C LEU A 142 9.92 2.67 9.31
N MET A 143 8.72 2.44 9.85
CA MET A 143 8.54 1.63 11.05
C MET A 143 8.88 0.14 10.82
N GLU A 144 8.73 -0.38 9.60
CA GLU A 144 9.10 -1.77 9.29
C GLU A 144 10.61 -1.96 9.10
N VAL A 145 11.31 -0.96 8.56
CA VAL A 145 12.79 -0.99 8.39
C VAL A 145 13.51 -1.09 9.73
N ASP A 146 12.98 -0.45 10.79
CA ASP A 146 13.55 -0.55 12.14
C ASP A 146 13.31 -1.92 12.81
N GLU A 147 12.36 -2.74 12.33
CA GLU A 147 12.03 -4.07 12.89
C GLU A 147 12.53 -5.24 12.04
N ASP A 148 13.11 -4.99 10.86
CA ASP A 148 13.66 -6.03 10.01
C ASP A 148 14.95 -6.60 10.66
N GLY A 149 14.79 -7.70 11.40
CA GLY A 149 15.86 -8.53 11.98
C GLY A 149 16.88 -9.12 10.98
N ALA A 150 16.95 -8.58 9.76
CA ALA A 150 18.13 -8.67 8.92
C ALA A 150 19.35 -8.04 9.61
N ASP A 151 19.16 -6.99 10.42
CA ASP A 151 20.22 -6.46 11.27
C ASP A 151 20.59 -7.46 12.37
N ASP A 152 19.63 -8.14 13.00
CA ASP A 152 19.90 -9.17 14.00
C ASP A 152 20.67 -10.37 13.43
N ALA A 153 20.24 -10.94 12.30
CA ALA A 153 20.95 -12.08 11.69
C ALA A 153 22.36 -11.70 11.20
N THR A 154 22.53 -10.49 10.65
CA THR A 154 23.83 -9.97 10.21
C THR A 154 24.72 -9.65 11.40
N PHE A 155 24.16 -9.04 12.44
CA PHE A 155 24.83 -8.75 13.71
C PHE A 155 25.26 -10.03 14.42
N GLU A 156 24.42 -11.07 14.42
CA GLU A 156 24.72 -12.36 15.03
C GLU A 156 25.81 -13.11 14.25
N THR A 157 25.83 -12.97 12.91
CA THR A 157 26.91 -13.46 12.05
C THR A 157 28.23 -12.73 12.34
N ILE A 158 28.19 -11.40 12.51
CA ILE A 158 29.35 -10.58 12.87
C ILE A 158 29.86 -10.96 14.27
N LEU A 159 28.99 -11.12 15.25
CA LEU A 159 29.34 -11.56 16.61
C LEU A 159 29.99 -12.95 16.61
N GLN A 160 29.50 -13.88 15.81
CA GLN A 160 30.12 -15.19 15.65
C GLN A 160 31.52 -15.09 15.04
N SER A 161 31.72 -14.20 14.06
CA SER A 161 33.04 -13.98 13.45
C SER A 161 34.05 -13.37 14.42
N ILE A 162 33.62 -12.43 15.27
CA ILE A 162 34.47 -11.80 16.30
C ILE A 162 34.85 -12.83 17.36
N ARG A 163 33.89 -13.61 17.87
CA ARG A 163 34.16 -14.69 18.84
C ARG A 163 35.11 -15.74 18.29
N ALA A 164 35.01 -16.08 17.00
CA ALA A 164 35.92 -17.01 16.35
C ALA A 164 37.35 -16.44 16.23
N ALA A 165 37.47 -15.15 15.91
CA ALA A 165 38.76 -14.46 15.84
C ALA A 165 39.42 -14.35 17.22
N GLU A 166 38.66 -14.00 18.26
CA GLU A 166 39.13 -13.92 19.64
C GLU A 166 39.64 -15.28 20.16
N ARG A 167 38.93 -16.36 19.83
CA ARG A 167 39.35 -17.73 20.16
C ARG A 167 40.66 -18.13 19.49
N ARG A 168 40.88 -17.71 18.24
CA ARG A 168 42.14 -17.96 17.51
C ARG A 168 43.30 -17.19 18.13
N ALA A 169 43.10 -15.90 18.44
CA ALA A 169 44.13 -15.08 19.08
C ALA A 169 44.54 -15.62 20.46
N LEU A 170 43.59 -16.11 21.26
CA LEU A 170 43.88 -16.76 22.55
C LEU A 170 44.73 -18.03 22.40
N ILE A 171 44.44 -18.87 21.40
CA ILE A 171 45.20 -20.10 21.14
C ILE A 171 46.62 -19.77 20.66
N GLU A 172 46.77 -18.73 19.85
CA GLU A 172 48.06 -18.29 19.31
C GLU A 172 48.96 -17.72 20.41
N ASN A 173 48.41 -16.90 21.31
CA ASN A 173 49.14 -16.38 22.48
C ASN A 173 49.57 -17.50 23.47
N GLN A 174 48.75 -18.54 23.64
CA GLN A 174 49.13 -19.72 24.45
C GLN A 174 50.23 -20.57 23.79
N ARG A 175 50.32 -20.57 22.45
CA ARG A 175 51.42 -21.23 21.74
C ARG A 175 52.71 -20.43 21.81
N SER A 176 52.63 -19.10 21.66
CA SER A 176 53.78 -18.20 21.76
C SER A 176 54.45 -18.27 23.14
N SER A 177 53.65 -18.23 24.21
CA SER A 177 54.16 -18.33 25.59
C SER A 177 54.82 -19.67 25.90
N LYS A 178 54.34 -20.80 25.33
CA LYS A 178 54.98 -22.11 25.49
C LYS A 178 56.31 -22.26 24.74
N PHE A 179 56.49 -21.55 23.63
CA PHE A 179 57.76 -21.58 22.88
C PHE A 179 58.85 -20.77 23.59
N GLU A 180 58.50 -19.61 24.16
CA GLU A 180 59.43 -18.80 24.95
C GLU A 180 59.90 -19.51 26.23
N GLU A 181 59.07 -20.38 26.83
CA GLU A 181 59.46 -21.22 27.97
C GLU A 181 60.40 -22.37 27.58
N SER A 182 60.42 -22.81 26.32
CA SER A 182 61.23 -23.95 25.86
C SER A 182 62.65 -23.59 25.41
N ASP A 183 62.89 -22.34 24.99
CA ASP A 183 64.22 -21.87 24.55
C ASP A 183 65.05 -21.26 25.71
N GLY A 184 64.49 -21.23 26.93
CA GLY A 184 65.13 -20.68 28.14
C GLY A 184 65.92 -21.68 29.01
N HIS A 185 66.12 -22.92 28.55
CA HIS A 185 66.87 -23.98 29.26
C HIS A 185 67.99 -24.56 28.39
#